data_AF-A0A2D6W0R7-F1
#
_entry.id   AF-A0A2D6W0R7-F1
#
_cell.length_a   1.000
_cell.length_b   1.000
_cell.length_c   1.000
_cell.angle_alpha   90.00
_cell.angle_beta   90.00
_cell.angle_gamma   90.00
#
_symmetry.space_group_name_H-M   'P 1'
#
loop_
_entity.id
_entity.type
_entity.pdbx_description
1 polymer ?
#
loop_
_entity_poly.entity_id
_entity_poly.type
_entity_poly.pdbx_seq_one_letter_code
_entity_poly.pdbx_strand_id
1 'polypeptide(L)'
;MNEIELRRAAVIATQRRFEDKPFDWSKAATCIHLVRFHAAQMGHKVPTVPRFRTALSAKKALLQTGFETLPDLLDSKFERIPPAFARVGDVMALPGDDGWHALVIKGDKVKFLGWHEDAPGCTIMEVDVGSATGAWRL
;
A
#
# COMPACT_ATOMS: atom_id res chain seq x y z
N MET A 1 1.45 -0.05 25.00
CA MET A 1 2.00 0.68 23.86
C MET A 1 1.05 1.80 23.51
N ASN A 2 1.57 3.01 23.32
CA ASN A 2 0.79 4.14 22.82
C ASN A 2 0.53 3.99 21.30
N GLU A 3 -0.30 4.88 20.74
CA GLU A 3 -0.68 4.83 19.32
C GLU A 3 0.55 4.88 18.39
N ILE A 4 1.51 5.76 18.66
CA ILE A 4 2.71 5.92 17.82
C ILE A 4 3.56 4.65 17.81
N GLU A 5 3.70 4.00 18.97
CA GLU A 5 4.41 2.73 19.10
C GLU A 5 3.73 1.61 18.32
N LEU A 6 2.39 1.53 18.34
CA LEU A 6 1.62 0.56 17.57
C LEU A 6 1.84 0.75 16.06
N ARG A 7 1.75 2.00 15.58
CA ARG A 7 1.96 2.34 14.17
C ARG A 7 3.37 1.97 13.71
N ARG A 8 4.38 2.32 14.53
CA ARG A 8 5.78 1.97 14.24
C ARG A 8 5.98 0.45 14.22
N ALA A 9 5.39 -0.28 15.16
CA ALA A 9 5.48 -1.74 15.19
C ALA A 9 4.85 -2.37 13.94
N ALA A 10 3.70 -1.87 13.47
CA ALA A 10 3.06 -2.33 12.26
C ALA A 10 3.92 -2.09 11.01
N VAL A 11 4.57 -0.91 10.92
CA VAL A 11 5.52 -0.61 9.83
C VAL A 11 6.69 -1.58 9.86
N ILE A 12 7.33 -1.81 11.02
CA ILE A 12 8.46 -2.74 11.16
C ILE A 12 8.04 -4.16 10.76
N ALA A 13 6.86 -4.63 11.18
CA ALA A 13 6.36 -5.94 10.80
C ALA A 13 6.13 -6.04 9.28
N THR A 14 5.66 -4.97 8.65
CA THR A 14 5.43 -4.88 7.20
C THR A 14 6.75 -4.87 6.45
N GLN A 15 7.71 -4.06 6.88
CA GLN A 15 9.06 -4.02 6.32
C GLN A 15 9.71 -5.40 6.38
N ARG A 16 9.78 -6.03 7.57
CA ARG A 16 10.32 -7.40 7.73
C ARG A 16 9.66 -8.43 6.81
N ARG A 17 8.38 -8.24 6.49
CA ARG A 17 7.63 -9.17 5.63
C ARG A 17 7.92 -8.96 4.15
N PHE A 18 8.21 -7.75 3.69
CA PHE A 18 8.24 -7.41 2.26
C PHE A 18 9.58 -6.88 1.74
N GLU A 19 10.41 -6.30 2.60
CA GLU A 19 11.71 -5.73 2.23
C GLU A 19 12.53 -6.72 1.38
N ASP A 20 13.21 -6.16 0.37
CA ASP A 20 14.02 -6.86 -0.64
C ASP A 20 13.25 -7.83 -1.56
N LYS A 21 11.95 -8.03 -1.37
CA LYS A 21 11.18 -8.90 -2.26
C LYS A 21 10.92 -8.21 -3.58
N PRO A 22 11.22 -8.85 -4.73
CA PRO A 22 10.83 -8.31 -6.02
C PRO A 22 9.30 -8.27 -6.13
N PHE A 23 8.80 -7.33 -6.91
CA PHE A 23 7.38 -7.29 -7.25
C PHE A 23 7.03 -8.57 -8.02
N ASP A 24 6.03 -9.32 -7.54
CA ASP A 24 5.66 -10.60 -8.13
C ASP A 24 4.16 -10.87 -7.90
N TRP A 25 3.41 -10.78 -9.00
CA TRP A 25 1.98 -11.08 -9.03
C TRP A 25 1.67 -12.48 -8.47
N SER A 26 2.48 -13.48 -8.82
CA SER A 26 2.24 -14.89 -8.48
C SER A 26 2.54 -15.24 -7.02
N LYS A 27 3.40 -14.46 -6.35
CA LYS A 27 3.84 -14.68 -4.96
C LYS A 27 3.15 -13.79 -3.94
N ALA A 28 2.08 -13.10 -4.33
CA ALA A 28 1.40 -12.13 -3.47
C ALA A 28 2.37 -11.03 -2.95
N ALA A 29 3.36 -10.66 -3.76
CA ALA A 29 4.31 -9.58 -3.50
C ALA A 29 3.93 -8.39 -4.39
N THR A 30 2.80 -7.76 -4.06
CA THR A 30 2.31 -6.57 -4.76
C THR A 30 1.83 -5.52 -3.77
N CYS A 31 1.67 -4.28 -4.23
CA CYS A 31 1.31 -3.13 -3.39
C CYS A 31 0.01 -3.37 -2.57
N ILE A 32 -1.03 -3.97 -3.16
CA ILE A 32 -2.27 -4.28 -2.44
C ILE A 32 -2.11 -5.38 -1.37
N HIS A 33 -1.22 -6.34 -1.56
CA HIS A 33 -0.92 -7.36 -0.55
C HIS A 33 -0.13 -6.77 0.63
N LEU A 34 0.77 -5.85 0.33
CA LEU A 34 1.51 -5.08 1.33
C LEU A 34 0.55 -4.21 2.16
N VAL A 35 -0.36 -3.46 1.51
CA VAL A 35 -1.39 -2.67 2.21
C VAL A 35 -2.30 -3.55 3.05
N ARG A 36 -2.81 -4.67 2.51
CA ARG A 36 -3.69 -5.58 3.26
C ARG A 36 -2.99 -6.20 4.47
N PHE A 37 -1.72 -6.58 4.34
CA PHE A 37 -0.93 -7.06 5.47
C PHE A 37 -0.74 -5.95 6.51
N HIS A 38 -0.36 -4.75 6.07
CA HIS A 38 -0.13 -3.61 6.96
C HIS A 38 -1.40 -3.20 7.73
N ALA A 39 -2.54 -3.12 7.04
CA ALA A 39 -3.83 -2.82 7.65
C ALA A 39 -4.20 -3.85 8.74
N ALA A 40 -3.91 -5.14 8.51
CA ALA A 40 -4.10 -6.16 9.53
C ALA A 40 -3.16 -5.97 10.75
N GLN A 41 -1.90 -5.56 10.54
CA GLN A 41 -0.98 -5.20 11.64
C GLN A 41 -1.44 -3.96 12.41
N MET A 42 -2.15 -3.05 11.75
CA MET A 42 -2.80 -1.87 12.32
C MET A 42 -4.14 -2.20 13.03
N GLY A 43 -4.59 -3.46 13.01
CA GLY A 43 -5.81 -3.91 13.70
C GLY A 43 -7.08 -3.88 12.86
N HIS A 44 -7.01 -3.55 11.56
CA HIS A 44 -8.18 -3.53 10.68
C HIS A 44 -8.65 -4.92 10.28
N LYS A 45 -9.97 -5.09 10.22
CA LYS A 45 -10.62 -6.28 9.65
C LYS A 45 -10.73 -6.14 8.14
N VAL A 46 -9.65 -6.48 7.44
CA VAL A 46 -9.58 -6.44 5.97
C VAL A 46 -9.81 -7.82 5.35
N PRO A 47 -10.53 -7.92 4.22
CA PRO A 47 -10.72 -9.18 3.53
C PRO A 47 -9.38 -9.72 2.98
N THR A 48 -9.38 -11.00 2.62
CA THR A 48 -8.24 -11.59 1.93
C THR A 48 -8.18 -11.09 0.49
N VAL A 49 -6.99 -10.68 0.03
CA VAL A 49 -6.77 -10.35 -1.38
C VAL A 49 -6.78 -11.67 -2.17
N PRO A 50 -7.58 -11.79 -3.24
CA PRO A 50 -7.60 -13.00 -4.06
C PRO A 50 -6.26 -13.22 -4.75
N ARG A 51 -5.94 -14.48 -5.07
CA ARG A 51 -4.75 -14.80 -5.84
C ARG A 51 -4.97 -14.45 -7.30
N PHE A 52 -4.12 -13.57 -7.83
CA PHE A 52 -3.96 -13.28 -9.24
C PHE A 52 -2.50 -13.56 -9.64
N ARG A 53 -2.22 -13.81 -10.93
CA ARG A 53 -0.87 -14.14 -11.41
C ARG A 53 -0.33 -13.14 -12.43
N THR A 54 -1.15 -12.19 -12.85
CA THR A 54 -0.83 -11.15 -13.83
C THR A 54 -1.57 -9.86 -13.50
N ALA A 55 -1.10 -8.73 -14.03
CA ALA A 55 -1.78 -7.44 -13.94
C ALA A 55 -3.24 -7.52 -14.45
N LEU A 56 -3.48 -8.19 -15.58
CA LEU A 56 -4.83 -8.34 -16.13
C LEU A 56 -5.77 -9.08 -15.19
N SER A 57 -5.31 -10.19 -14.60
CA SER A 57 -6.12 -10.94 -13.62
C SER A 57 -6.34 -10.17 -12.32
N ALA A 58 -5.39 -9.31 -11.91
CA ALA A 58 -5.56 -8.39 -10.79
C ALA A 58 -6.62 -7.32 -11.08
N LYS A 59 -6.61 -6.74 -12.29
CA LYS A 59 -7.63 -5.76 -12.71
C LYS A 59 -9.02 -6.38 -12.74
N LYS A 60 -9.15 -7.59 -13.26
CA LYS A 60 -10.42 -8.34 -13.23
C LYS A 60 -10.88 -8.59 -11.80
N ALA A 61 -9.97 -8.96 -10.90
CA ALA A 61 -10.29 -9.17 -9.49
C ALA A 61 -10.73 -7.88 -8.79
N LEU A 62 -10.12 -6.73 -9.12
CA LEU A 62 -10.55 -5.42 -8.62
C LEU A 62 -11.97 -5.08 -9.09
N LEU A 63 -12.27 -5.25 -10.38
CA LEU A 63 -13.61 -5.01 -10.91
C LEU A 63 -14.69 -5.91 -10.26
N GLN A 64 -14.34 -7.14 -9.89
CA GLN A 64 -15.24 -8.04 -9.14
C GLN A 64 -15.58 -7.53 -7.73
N THR A 65 -14.78 -6.61 -7.18
CA THR A 65 -15.11 -5.92 -5.92
C THR A 65 -16.04 -4.72 -6.11
N GLY A 66 -16.38 -4.38 -7.36
CA GLY A 66 -17.25 -3.24 -7.71
C GLY A 66 -16.50 -1.91 -7.89
N PHE A 67 -15.17 -1.92 -7.87
CA PHE A 67 -14.33 -0.72 -8.00
C PHE A 67 -13.48 -0.76 -9.26
N GLU A 68 -13.24 0.39 -9.87
CA GLU A 68 -12.40 0.51 -11.07
C GLU A 68 -10.92 0.74 -10.72
N THR A 69 -10.67 1.48 -9.63
CA THR A 69 -9.32 1.84 -9.21
C THR A 69 -9.01 1.39 -7.77
N LEU A 70 -7.72 1.24 -7.45
CA LEU A 70 -7.29 0.97 -6.08
C LEU A 70 -7.66 2.11 -5.12
N PRO A 71 -7.54 3.40 -5.49
CA PRO A 71 -8.07 4.50 -4.68
C PRO A 71 -9.55 4.36 -4.34
N ASP A 72 -10.42 4.02 -5.30
CA ASP A 72 -11.86 3.86 -5.03
C ASP A 72 -12.12 2.70 -4.04
N LEU A 73 -11.37 1.60 -4.21
CA LEU A 73 -11.41 0.49 -3.26
C LEU A 73 -10.97 0.94 -1.86
N LEU A 74 -9.91 1.74 -1.73
CA LEU A 74 -9.43 2.23 -0.43
C LEU A 74 -10.40 3.24 0.19
N ASP A 75 -11.07 4.09 -0.60
CA ASP A 75 -12.13 4.99 -0.13
C ASP A 75 -13.30 4.23 0.52
N SER A 76 -13.59 3.02 0.03
CA SER A 76 -14.60 2.16 0.65
C SER A 76 -14.19 1.52 1.98
N LYS A 77 -12.92 1.62 2.36
CA LYS A 77 -12.34 0.90 3.52
C LYS A 77 -11.76 1.81 4.58
N PHE A 78 -11.24 2.96 4.20
CA PHE A 78 -10.45 3.82 5.07
C PHE A 78 -10.84 5.28 4.89
N GLU A 79 -10.59 6.08 5.92
CA GLU A 79 -10.80 7.52 5.86
C GLU A 79 -9.76 8.16 4.95
N ARG A 80 -10.20 8.78 3.84
CA ARG A 80 -9.32 9.56 2.97
C ARG A 80 -8.86 10.82 3.69
N ILE A 81 -7.57 11.13 3.57
CA ILE A 81 -6.94 12.31 4.16
C ILE A 81 -6.13 13.07 3.09
N PRO A 82 -5.88 14.38 3.26
CA PRO A 82 -4.91 15.08 2.42
C PRO A 82 -3.52 14.43 2.51
N PRO A 83 -2.80 14.17 1.40
CA PRO A 83 -1.48 13.52 1.42
C PRO A 83 -0.46 14.16 2.37
N ALA A 84 -0.47 15.49 2.49
CA ALA A 84 0.40 16.24 3.40
C ALA A 84 0.14 15.94 4.90
N PHE A 85 -1.02 15.37 5.24
CA PHE A 85 -1.42 15.03 6.60
C PHE A 85 -1.16 13.55 6.95
N ALA A 86 -0.59 12.78 6.01
CA ALA A 86 -0.25 11.39 6.23
C ALA A 86 0.73 11.25 7.40
N ARG A 87 0.46 10.26 8.26
CA ARG A 87 1.28 9.89 9.42
C ARG A 87 1.96 8.54 9.17
N VAL A 88 2.99 8.22 9.96
CA VAL A 88 3.62 6.89 9.93
C VAL A 88 2.54 5.80 10.00
N GLY A 89 2.53 4.83 9.09
CA GLY A 89 1.53 3.78 8.95
C GLY A 89 0.34 4.11 8.03
N ASP A 90 0.17 5.35 7.59
CA ASP A 90 -0.86 5.69 6.60
C ASP A 90 -0.46 5.18 5.21
N VAL A 91 -1.47 4.91 4.39
CA VAL A 91 -1.30 4.48 2.98
C VAL A 91 -1.34 5.71 2.09
N MET A 92 -0.49 5.73 1.07
CA MET A 92 -0.52 6.73 0.00
C MET A 92 -0.59 6.04 -1.36
N ALA A 93 -1.39 6.61 -2.27
CA ALA A 93 -1.44 6.24 -3.67
C ALA A 93 -0.68 7.28 -4.50
N LEU A 94 0.16 6.78 -5.40
CA LEU A 94 0.91 7.56 -6.37
C LEU A 94 0.51 7.11 -7.78
N PRO A 95 0.76 7.94 -8.80
CA PRO A 95 0.68 7.50 -10.20
C PRO A 95 1.55 6.26 -10.39
N GLY A 96 1.06 5.31 -11.17
CA GLY A 96 1.81 4.14 -11.60
C GLY A 96 1.58 3.88 -13.08
N ASP A 97 2.16 2.79 -13.57
CA ASP A 97 2.13 2.45 -15.00
C ASP A 97 0.90 1.65 -15.39
N ASP A 98 0.63 1.59 -16.70
CA ASP A 98 -0.43 0.75 -17.29
C ASP A 98 -1.83 0.97 -16.67
N GLY A 99 -2.10 2.19 -16.22
CA GLY A 99 -3.36 2.57 -15.58
C GLY A 99 -3.51 2.03 -14.15
N TRP A 100 -2.42 1.61 -13.51
CA TRP A 100 -2.37 1.28 -12.10
C TRP A 100 -1.95 2.45 -11.24
N HIS A 101 -2.28 2.35 -9.95
CA HIS A 101 -1.74 3.19 -8.91
C HIS A 101 -0.69 2.40 -8.13
N ALA A 102 0.41 3.06 -7.76
CA ALA A 102 1.34 2.51 -6.79
C ALA A 102 0.83 2.81 -5.37
N LEU A 103 0.75 1.80 -4.50
CA LEU A 103 0.41 2.00 -3.09
C LEU A 103 1.65 1.82 -2.22
N VAL A 104 1.88 2.77 -1.30
CA VAL A 104 3.03 2.80 -0.40
C VAL A 104 2.59 3.07 1.03
N ILE A 105 3.37 2.61 2.02
CA ILE A 105 3.11 2.86 3.45
C ILE A 105 4.07 3.91 3.96
N LYS A 106 3.58 4.94 4.64
CA LYS A 106 4.43 5.95 5.25
C LYS A 106 5.25 5.33 6.38
N GLY A 107 6.57 5.21 6.18
CA GLY A 107 7.50 4.63 7.15
C GLY A 107 8.06 5.67 8.12
N ASP A 108 8.24 6.90 7.65
CA ASP A 108 8.81 8.03 8.41
C ASP A 108 8.32 9.39 7.84
N LYS A 109 8.90 10.51 8.29
CA LYS A 109 8.55 11.89 7.90
C LYS A 109 8.50 12.10 6.39
N VAL A 110 9.47 11.58 5.64
CA VAL A 110 9.54 11.69 4.17
C VAL A 110 9.68 10.34 3.46
N LYS A 111 9.76 9.26 4.23
CA LYS A 111 10.07 7.92 3.72
C LYS A 111 8.84 7.03 3.68
N PHE A 112 8.77 6.22 2.64
CA PHE A 112 7.66 5.31 2.35
C PHE A 112 8.19 3.93 1.96
N LEU A 113 7.50 2.88 2.39
CA LEU A 113 7.77 1.50 2.03
C LEU A 113 6.90 1.10 0.83
N GLY A 114 7.52 0.63 -0.25
CA GLY A 114 6.82 0.16 -1.45
C GLY A 114 7.76 -0.36 -2.51
N TRP A 115 7.25 -0.56 -3.73
CA TRP A 115 8.05 -0.91 -4.90
C TRP A 115 8.20 0.31 -5.81
N HIS A 116 9.36 0.43 -6.45
CA HIS A 116 9.70 1.44 -7.45
C HIS A 116 10.49 0.77 -8.58
N GLU A 117 10.40 1.30 -9.80
CA GLU A 117 11.09 0.74 -10.98
C GLU A 117 12.63 0.75 -10.84
N ASP A 118 13.17 1.80 -10.21
CA ASP A 118 14.61 1.93 -9.94
C ASP A 118 15.13 1.05 -8.78
N ALA A 119 14.26 0.22 -8.18
CA ALA A 119 14.62 -0.64 -7.06
C ALA A 119 14.34 -2.13 -7.38
N PRO A 120 15.26 -3.05 -7.06
CA PRO A 120 15.08 -4.48 -7.36
C PRO A 120 14.01 -5.17 -6.51
N GLY A 121 13.55 -4.52 -5.43
CA GLY A 121 12.58 -5.07 -4.50
C GLY A 121 11.89 -4.01 -3.66
N CYS A 122 11.03 -4.44 -2.76
CA CYS A 122 10.34 -3.53 -1.85
C CYS A 122 11.37 -2.84 -0.95
N THR A 123 11.37 -1.52 -0.94
CA THR A 123 12.38 -0.73 -0.24
C THR A 123 11.75 0.50 0.40
N ILE A 124 12.54 1.15 1.26
CA ILE A 124 12.24 2.47 1.81
C ILE A 124 12.74 3.52 0.81
N MET A 125 11.83 4.36 0.36
CA MET A 125 12.09 5.40 -0.65
C MET A 125 11.44 6.72 -0.25
N GLU A 126 11.98 7.80 -0.80
CA GLU A 126 11.29 9.09 -0.81
C GLU A 126 10.36 9.13 -2.03
N VAL A 127 9.20 9.75 -1.88
CA VAL A 127 8.21 9.89 -2.95
C VAL A 127 7.78 11.34 -3.04
N ASP A 128 7.40 11.79 -4.23
CA ASP A 128 6.81 13.12 -4.39
C ASP A 128 5.37 13.13 -3.87
N VAL A 129 5.18 13.64 -2.66
CA VAL A 129 3.85 13.79 -2.03
C VAL A 129 2.94 14.72 -2.86
N GLY A 130 3.50 15.64 -3.64
CA GLY A 130 2.73 16.52 -4.54
C GLY A 130 2.08 15.78 -5.70
N SER A 131 2.65 14.64 -6.11
CA SER A 131 2.10 13.77 -7.15
C SER A 131 1.03 12.80 -6.64
N ALA A 132 0.84 12.70 -5.31
CA ALA A 132 -0.05 11.71 -4.72
C ALA A 132 -1.51 11.89 -5.16
N THR A 133 -2.12 10.79 -5.60
CA THR A 133 -3.52 10.74 -6.05
C THR A 133 -4.49 10.36 -4.92
N GLY A 134 -3.94 9.97 -3.75
CA GLY A 134 -4.72 9.73 -2.54
C GLY A 134 -3.87 9.37 -1.34
N ALA A 135 -4.44 9.54 -0.14
CA ALA A 135 -3.88 9.02 1.09
C ALA A 135 -5.01 8.64 2.05
N TRP A 136 -4.77 7.66 2.91
CA TRP A 136 -5.78 7.12 3.82
C TRP A 136 -5.21 6.90 5.21
N ARG A 137 -6.02 7.27 6.20
CA ARG A 137 -5.75 6.97 7.61
C ARG A 137 -6.02 5.51 7.88
N LEU A 138 -4.99 4.82 8.37
CA LEU A 138 -5.10 3.50 8.99
C LEU A 138 -5.06 3.65 10.51
#